data_AF-C4J0B7-F1
#
_entry.id   AF-C4J0B7-F1
#
_cell.length_a   1.000
_cell.length_b   1.000
_cell.length_c   1.000
_cell.angle_alpha   90.00
_cell.angle_beta   90.00
_cell.angle_gamma   90.00
#
_symmetry.space_group_name_H-M   'P 1'
#
loop_
_entity.id
_entity.type
_entity.pdbx_description
1 polymer ?
#
loop_
_entity_poly.entity_id
_entity_poly.type
_entity_poly.pdbx_seq_one_letter_code
_entity_poly.pdbx_strand_id
1 'polypeptide(L)'
;MELLGESGAADMSMKSSLWSQLEGLTDILLEAYMCLLTAQFERGQEHGVLVQEYCERRDELLRSLYNLAKQIVEAKYQESRNGADKPDLKESILREVISPILATAKRHEGYQTLWQICYDLDDSGLLRSLMHDSVGPHGGFSFFVFKELVNRGDYSNLLRLGEEFQEELASFLKERSDLLWVHEICLNQFSSASDTLHTYALRRSPDGDASFTTSRKPLSFAERRRLLYLSKIAATAGKDIDYEVKVARIEADIRILKLQEEIVQHDPEYAQVKSTNTLLGPSELIEMCLRRDRELSLKAFEVFALTSSSFRSSNRGLLEACWMNATDQDDWVKLSEASMSEGWSDEVIEESLQATVLFKASRLCYSPDAVVYDGTFEDVLPVKKEDVHLRGLESKCLSVEEVLMQHEDFPDAGKLMMTAVIRGKEPIFTATEPVEMDS
;
A
#
# COMPACT_ATOMS: atom_id res chain seq x y z
N MET A 1 -16.27 -30.56 -34.04
CA MET A 1 -15.55 -31.36 -33.01
C MET A 1 -16.46 -32.41 -32.34
N GLU A 2 -17.79 -32.25 -32.31
CA GLU A 2 -18.70 -33.20 -31.63
C GLU A 2 -18.70 -34.63 -32.20
N LEU A 3 -18.38 -34.81 -33.49
CA LEU A 3 -18.39 -36.12 -34.17
C LEU A 3 -17.31 -37.12 -33.70
N LEU A 4 -16.29 -36.67 -32.95
CA LEU A 4 -15.21 -37.55 -32.47
C LEU A 4 -15.42 -38.06 -31.03
N GLY A 5 -16.46 -37.58 -30.34
CA GLY A 5 -16.78 -37.95 -28.96
C GLY A 5 -17.45 -39.32 -28.79
N GLU A 6 -17.90 -39.96 -29.87
CA GLU A 6 -18.60 -41.25 -29.79
C GLU A 6 -17.60 -42.42 -29.70
N SER A 7 -17.81 -43.27 -28.69
CA SER A 7 -16.91 -44.34 -28.26
C SER A 7 -17.13 -45.62 -29.08
N GLY A 8 -16.40 -45.77 -30.18
CA GLY A 8 -16.21 -47.05 -30.88
C GLY A 8 -14.75 -47.48 -30.85
N ALA A 9 -14.46 -48.68 -30.32
CA ALA A 9 -13.09 -49.22 -30.18
C ALA A 9 -12.42 -49.62 -31.52
N ALA A 10 -13.17 -49.70 -32.62
CA ALA A 10 -12.63 -49.97 -33.96
C ALA A 10 -12.06 -48.73 -34.67
N ASP A 11 -12.10 -47.56 -34.02
CA ASP A 11 -11.98 -46.26 -34.66
C ASP A 11 -10.65 -45.55 -34.36
N MET A 12 -9.74 -46.15 -33.58
CA MET A 12 -8.56 -45.46 -33.02
C MET A 12 -7.49 -45.10 -34.07
N SER A 13 -7.25 -45.97 -35.06
CA SER A 13 -6.37 -45.66 -36.19
C SER A 13 -6.95 -44.54 -37.06
N MET A 14 -8.27 -44.55 -37.28
CA MET A 14 -8.97 -43.53 -38.05
C MET A 14 -8.98 -42.20 -37.30
N LYS A 15 -9.25 -42.21 -35.99
CA LYS A 15 -9.14 -41.06 -35.07
C LYS A 15 -7.73 -40.48 -35.01
N SER A 16 -6.69 -41.31 -34.98
CA SER A 16 -5.29 -40.83 -35.02
C SER A 16 -4.97 -40.15 -36.37
N SER A 17 -5.44 -40.69 -37.49
CA SER A 17 -5.23 -40.09 -38.81
C SER A 17 -6.01 -38.79 -39.01
N LEU A 18 -7.25 -38.75 -38.52
CA LEU A 18 -8.09 -37.55 -38.50
C LEU A 18 -7.49 -36.49 -37.59
N TRP A 19 -6.91 -36.87 -36.45
CA TRP A 19 -6.24 -35.95 -35.53
C TRP A 19 -5.02 -35.29 -36.19
N SER A 20 -4.13 -36.06 -36.83
CA SER A 20 -2.97 -35.48 -37.55
C SER A 20 -3.40 -34.56 -38.71
N GLN A 21 -4.53 -34.86 -39.37
CA GLN A 21 -5.11 -33.96 -40.38
C GLN A 21 -5.70 -32.70 -39.74
N LEU A 22 -6.38 -32.82 -38.60
CA LEU A 22 -6.97 -31.69 -37.88
C LEU A 22 -5.88 -30.76 -37.33
N GLU A 23 -4.78 -31.32 -36.85
CA GLU A 23 -3.60 -30.61 -36.38
C GLU A 23 -2.99 -29.74 -37.50
N GLY A 24 -2.69 -30.35 -38.66
CA GLY A 24 -2.14 -29.60 -39.79
C GLY A 24 -3.10 -28.52 -40.32
N LEU A 25 -4.40 -28.82 -40.35
CA LEU A 25 -5.42 -27.86 -40.78
C LEU A 25 -5.55 -26.69 -39.79
N THR A 26 -5.37 -26.96 -38.50
CA THR A 26 -5.39 -25.94 -37.44
C THR A 26 -4.26 -24.94 -37.59
N ASP A 27 -3.02 -25.41 -37.76
CA ASP A 27 -1.85 -24.54 -37.93
C ASP A 27 -2.04 -23.63 -39.17
N ILE A 28 -2.53 -24.20 -40.28
CA ILE A 28 -2.81 -23.44 -41.51
C ILE A 28 -3.90 -22.38 -41.29
N LEU A 29 -5.00 -22.72 -40.61
CA LEU A 29 -6.09 -21.78 -40.36
C LEU A 29 -5.68 -20.63 -39.46
N LEU A 30 -4.95 -20.93 -38.37
CA LEU A 30 -4.48 -19.92 -37.42
C LEU A 30 -3.44 -19.01 -38.07
N GLU A 31 -2.55 -19.55 -38.90
CA GLU A 31 -1.57 -18.76 -39.65
C GLU A 31 -2.25 -17.84 -40.69
N ALA A 32 -3.22 -18.36 -41.44
CA ALA A 32 -3.98 -17.56 -42.41
C ALA A 32 -4.73 -16.41 -41.73
N TYR A 33 -5.27 -16.64 -40.54
CA TYR A 33 -5.96 -15.60 -39.76
C TYR A 33 -4.98 -14.55 -39.22
N MET A 34 -3.80 -14.97 -38.75
CA MET A 34 -2.73 -14.04 -38.35
C MET A 34 -2.28 -13.15 -39.50
N CYS A 35 -2.08 -13.71 -40.70
CA CYS A 35 -1.75 -12.97 -41.91
C CYS A 35 -2.84 -11.97 -42.31
N LEU A 36 -4.12 -12.32 -42.10
CA LEU A 36 -5.24 -11.41 -42.34
C LEU A 36 -5.22 -10.25 -41.34
N LEU A 37 -4.98 -10.54 -40.06
CA LEU A 37 -4.85 -9.53 -39.01
C LEU A 37 -3.70 -8.56 -39.29
N THR A 38 -2.50 -9.04 -39.59
CA THR A 38 -1.34 -8.18 -39.91
C THR A 38 -1.59 -7.29 -41.13
N ALA A 39 -2.21 -7.84 -42.19
CA ALA A 39 -2.59 -7.03 -43.35
C ALA A 39 -3.65 -5.96 -43.04
N GLN A 40 -4.52 -6.21 -42.05
CA GLN A 40 -5.44 -5.19 -41.56
C GLN A 40 -4.72 -4.13 -40.71
N PHE A 41 -3.81 -4.54 -39.81
CA PHE A 41 -2.99 -3.63 -38.99
C PHE A 41 -2.24 -2.62 -39.84
N GLU A 42 -1.63 -3.05 -40.94
CA GLU A 42 -0.92 -2.17 -41.88
C GLU A 42 -1.85 -1.15 -42.58
N ARG A 43 -3.15 -1.40 -42.61
CA ARG A 43 -4.17 -0.50 -43.19
C ARG A 43 -4.80 0.46 -42.18
N GLY A 44 -4.45 0.37 -40.90
CA GLY A 44 -4.86 1.31 -39.86
C GLY A 44 -6.37 1.36 -39.58
N GLN A 45 -7.07 0.23 -39.69
CA GLN A 45 -8.50 0.15 -39.35
C GLN A 45 -8.70 -0.14 -37.84
N GLU A 46 -9.93 -0.14 -37.33
CA GLU A 46 -10.17 -0.54 -35.95
C GLU A 46 -10.17 -2.08 -35.84
N HIS A 47 -9.20 -2.63 -35.09
CA HIS A 47 -8.91 -4.08 -35.11
C HIS A 47 -9.18 -4.80 -33.78
N GLY A 48 -9.52 -4.08 -32.71
CA GLY A 48 -9.64 -4.67 -31.36
C GLY A 48 -10.64 -5.83 -31.28
N VAL A 49 -11.77 -5.73 -31.99
CA VAL A 49 -12.80 -6.77 -32.04
C VAL A 49 -12.32 -8.02 -32.78
N LEU A 50 -11.57 -7.86 -33.88
CA LEU A 50 -11.05 -8.98 -34.67
C LEU A 50 -9.92 -9.73 -33.95
N VAL A 51 -9.08 -9.01 -33.22
CA VAL A 51 -8.04 -9.62 -32.36
C VAL A 51 -8.67 -10.44 -31.25
N GLN A 52 -9.74 -9.91 -30.63
CA GLN A 52 -10.46 -10.65 -29.60
C GLN A 52 -11.14 -11.91 -30.17
N GLU A 53 -11.81 -11.80 -31.32
CA GLU A 53 -12.43 -12.95 -31.98
C GLU A 53 -11.39 -14.02 -32.34
N TYR A 54 -10.22 -13.62 -32.86
CA TYR A 54 -9.11 -14.53 -33.11
C TYR A 54 -8.68 -15.28 -31.85
N CYS A 55 -8.44 -14.56 -30.75
CA CYS A 55 -8.03 -15.16 -29.49
C CYS A 55 -9.07 -16.16 -28.97
N GLU A 56 -10.36 -15.81 -29.00
CA GLU A 56 -11.45 -16.69 -28.57
C GLU A 56 -11.53 -17.97 -29.41
N ARG A 57 -11.47 -17.84 -30.74
CA ARG A 57 -11.52 -18.98 -31.67
C ARG A 57 -10.28 -19.85 -31.59
N ARG A 58 -9.10 -19.25 -31.50
CA ARG A 58 -7.83 -19.95 -31.29
C ARG A 58 -7.88 -20.78 -30.02
N ASP A 59 -8.29 -20.17 -28.90
CA ASP A 59 -8.30 -20.85 -27.61
C ASP A 59 -9.37 -21.95 -27.56
N GLU A 60 -10.53 -21.76 -28.19
CA GLU A 60 -11.56 -22.81 -28.33
C GLU A 60 -11.06 -24.03 -29.11
N LEU A 61 -10.38 -23.78 -30.21
CA LEU A 61 -9.90 -24.80 -31.13
C LEU A 61 -8.70 -25.56 -30.53
N LEU A 62 -7.72 -24.85 -29.94
CA LEU A 62 -6.61 -25.48 -29.23
C LEU A 62 -7.08 -26.30 -28.03
N ARG A 63 -8.06 -25.81 -27.27
CA ARG A 63 -8.63 -26.55 -26.12
C ARG A 63 -9.32 -27.83 -26.54
N SER A 64 -10.09 -27.82 -27.63
CA SER A 64 -10.77 -29.02 -28.08
C SER A 64 -9.82 -30.02 -28.76
N LEU A 65 -8.75 -29.55 -29.44
CA LEU A 65 -7.63 -30.41 -29.85
C LEU A 65 -6.92 -31.07 -28.66
N TYR A 66 -6.68 -30.30 -27.61
CA TYR A 66 -6.03 -30.79 -26.40
C TYR A 66 -6.87 -31.85 -25.66
N ASN A 67 -8.18 -31.63 -25.56
CA ASN A 67 -9.10 -32.62 -24.99
C ASN A 67 -9.12 -33.92 -25.81
N LEU A 68 -9.05 -33.82 -27.15
CA LEU A 68 -9.01 -34.99 -28.01
C LEU A 68 -7.66 -35.73 -27.89
N ALA A 69 -6.55 -34.99 -27.77
CA ALA A 69 -5.25 -35.56 -27.46
C ALA A 69 -5.27 -36.35 -26.14
N LYS A 70 -5.91 -35.83 -25.09
CA LYS A 70 -6.09 -36.58 -23.82
C LYS A 70 -6.85 -37.89 -24.00
N GLN A 71 -7.91 -37.91 -24.81
CA GLN A 71 -8.66 -39.13 -25.10
C GLN A 71 -7.81 -40.16 -25.86
N ILE A 72 -6.98 -39.71 -26.80
CA ILE A 72 -6.04 -40.57 -27.53
C ILE A 72 -4.99 -41.14 -26.57
N VAL A 73 -4.44 -40.32 -25.67
CA VAL A 73 -3.47 -40.77 -24.66
C VAL A 73 -4.07 -41.81 -23.74
N GLU A 74 -5.29 -41.59 -23.23
CA GLU A 74 -5.96 -42.55 -22.35
C GLU A 74 -6.22 -43.87 -23.09
N ALA A 75 -6.68 -43.83 -24.33
CA ALA A 75 -6.89 -45.04 -25.13
C ALA A 75 -5.59 -45.79 -25.43
N LYS A 76 -4.52 -45.09 -25.85
CA LYS A 76 -3.18 -45.68 -26.05
C LYS A 76 -2.60 -46.27 -24.76
N TYR A 77 -2.87 -45.63 -23.62
CA TYR A 77 -2.45 -46.14 -22.30
C TYR A 77 -3.20 -47.43 -21.94
N GLN A 78 -4.52 -47.48 -22.15
CA GLN A 78 -5.33 -48.68 -21.89
C GLN A 78 -4.93 -49.85 -22.80
N GLU A 79 -4.60 -49.60 -24.06
CA GLU A 79 -4.11 -50.62 -25.02
C GLU A 79 -2.73 -51.18 -24.62
N SER A 80 -1.89 -50.37 -23.96
CA SER A 80 -0.52 -50.72 -23.56
C SER A 80 -0.41 -51.27 -22.13
N ARG A 81 -1.51 -51.29 -21.36
CA ARG A 81 -1.55 -51.71 -19.95
C ARG A 81 -1.43 -53.23 -19.80
N ASN A 82 -0.21 -53.74 -19.83
CA ASN A 82 0.12 -55.15 -19.52
C ASN A 82 0.12 -55.45 -18.00
N GLY A 83 -0.91 -55.04 -17.27
CA GLY A 83 -1.16 -55.47 -15.89
C GLY A 83 -0.35 -54.77 -14.78
N ALA A 84 0.51 -53.79 -15.09
CA ALA A 84 1.19 -52.95 -14.11
C ALA A 84 1.06 -51.47 -14.49
N ASP A 85 0.58 -50.63 -13.56
CA ASP A 85 0.48 -49.19 -13.75
C ASP A 85 1.89 -48.57 -13.79
N LYS A 86 2.37 -48.27 -15.00
CA LYS A 86 3.64 -47.56 -15.21
C LYS A 86 3.34 -46.09 -15.52
N PRO A 87 3.49 -45.17 -14.57
CA PRO A 87 3.23 -43.73 -14.79
C PRO A 87 4.15 -43.14 -15.88
N ASP A 88 5.40 -43.57 -15.94
CA ASP A 88 6.40 -43.11 -16.93
C ASP A 88 5.99 -43.36 -18.39
N LEU A 89 5.24 -44.45 -18.64
CA LEU A 89 4.75 -44.80 -19.97
C LEU A 89 3.59 -43.89 -20.39
N LYS A 90 2.75 -43.47 -19.43
CA LYS A 90 1.67 -42.51 -19.68
C LYS A 90 2.26 -41.15 -20.02
N GLU A 91 3.29 -40.72 -19.27
CA GLU A 91 3.97 -39.46 -19.52
C GLU A 91 4.66 -39.44 -20.90
N SER A 92 5.34 -40.52 -21.32
CA SER A 92 5.99 -40.57 -22.62
C SER A 92 5.01 -40.50 -23.80
N ILE A 93 3.88 -41.21 -23.70
CA ILE A 93 2.81 -41.18 -24.71
C ILE A 93 2.18 -39.78 -24.75
N LEU A 94 2.00 -39.16 -23.58
CA LEU A 94 1.45 -37.83 -23.46
C LEU A 94 2.38 -36.77 -24.10
N ARG A 95 3.70 -36.86 -23.87
CA ARG A 95 4.69 -35.97 -24.53
C ARG A 95 4.69 -36.13 -26.05
N GLU A 96 4.60 -37.35 -26.57
CA GLU A 96 4.57 -37.60 -28.02
C GLU A 96 3.33 -36.97 -28.68
N VAL A 97 2.14 -37.20 -28.11
CA VAL A 97 0.87 -36.70 -28.67
C VAL A 97 0.71 -35.19 -28.47
N ILE A 98 1.26 -34.61 -27.40
CA ILE A 98 1.13 -33.17 -27.12
C ILE A 98 2.16 -32.33 -27.87
N SER A 99 3.34 -32.88 -28.24
CA SER A 99 4.43 -32.13 -28.88
C SER A 99 3.98 -31.22 -30.05
N PRO A 100 3.10 -31.66 -30.95
CA PRO A 100 2.67 -30.80 -32.05
C PRO A 100 1.68 -29.72 -31.61
N ILE A 101 0.76 -30.03 -30.70
CA ILE A 101 -0.16 -29.05 -30.10
C ILE A 101 0.64 -27.98 -29.35
N LEU A 102 1.70 -28.37 -28.65
CA LEU A 102 2.61 -27.46 -27.96
C LEU A 102 3.27 -26.49 -28.95
N ALA A 103 3.74 -26.99 -30.10
CA ALA A 103 4.36 -26.16 -31.13
C ALA A 103 3.36 -25.14 -31.72
N THR A 104 2.14 -25.58 -32.06
CA THR A 104 1.08 -24.71 -32.58
C THR A 104 0.63 -23.69 -31.52
N ALA A 105 0.46 -24.11 -30.26
CA ALA A 105 0.10 -23.21 -29.16
C ALA A 105 1.20 -22.18 -28.86
N LYS A 106 2.48 -22.56 -28.97
CA LYS A 106 3.61 -21.62 -28.84
C LYS A 106 3.61 -20.60 -29.98
N ARG A 107 3.42 -21.04 -31.22
CA ARG A 107 3.41 -20.18 -32.42
C ARG A 107 2.28 -19.15 -32.39
N HIS A 108 1.11 -19.53 -31.88
CA HIS A 108 -0.08 -18.68 -31.87
C HIS A 108 -0.39 -18.06 -30.49
N GLU A 109 0.51 -18.14 -29.52
CA GLU A 109 0.32 -17.59 -28.17
C GLU A 109 -0.93 -18.12 -27.43
N GLY A 110 -1.24 -19.41 -27.58
CA GLY A 110 -2.36 -20.09 -26.92
C GLY A 110 -2.12 -20.37 -25.43
N TYR A 111 -1.96 -19.32 -24.63
CA TYR A 111 -1.51 -19.38 -23.23
C TYR A 111 -2.33 -20.33 -22.34
N GLN A 112 -3.65 -20.40 -22.51
CA GLN A 112 -4.50 -21.30 -21.73
C GLN A 112 -4.14 -22.78 -21.95
N THR A 113 -3.86 -23.16 -23.20
CA THR A 113 -3.52 -24.53 -23.57
C THR A 113 -2.10 -24.88 -23.13
N LEU A 114 -1.15 -23.94 -23.27
CA LEU A 114 0.22 -24.08 -22.76
C LEU A 114 0.25 -24.34 -21.25
N TRP A 115 -0.52 -23.57 -20.49
CA TRP A 115 -0.64 -23.75 -19.04
C TRP A 115 -1.21 -25.12 -18.66
N GLN A 116 -2.27 -25.56 -19.35
CA GLN A 116 -2.87 -26.89 -19.10
C GLN A 116 -1.88 -28.02 -19.39
N ILE A 117 -1.11 -27.91 -20.47
CA ILE A 117 -0.06 -28.88 -20.82
C ILE A 117 1.00 -28.95 -19.70
N CYS A 118 1.52 -27.80 -19.26
CA CYS A 118 2.52 -27.75 -18.19
C CYS A 118 1.98 -28.30 -16.87
N TYR A 119 0.73 -28.00 -16.53
CA TYR A 119 0.10 -28.48 -15.30
C TYR A 119 -0.14 -29.99 -15.32
N ASP A 120 -0.59 -30.55 -16.45
CA ASP A 120 -0.83 -31.99 -16.56
C ASP A 120 0.48 -32.81 -16.63
N LEU A 121 1.58 -32.19 -17.09
CA LEU A 121 2.92 -32.79 -17.11
C LEU A 121 3.71 -32.62 -15.81
N ASP A 122 3.28 -31.73 -14.90
CA ASP A 122 4.01 -31.28 -13.71
C ASP A 122 5.48 -30.88 -14.01
N ASP A 123 5.76 -30.43 -15.24
CA ASP A 123 7.10 -30.15 -15.73
C ASP A 123 7.47 -28.67 -15.53
N SER A 124 8.06 -28.39 -14.36
CA SER A 124 8.53 -27.05 -14.00
C SER A 124 9.65 -26.52 -14.93
N GLY A 125 10.39 -27.40 -15.61
CA GLY A 125 11.45 -27.00 -16.55
C GLY A 125 10.87 -26.52 -17.87
N LEU A 126 9.86 -27.24 -18.37
CA LEU A 126 9.12 -26.84 -19.57
C LEU A 126 8.39 -25.50 -19.37
N LEU A 127 7.75 -25.31 -18.20
CA LEU A 127 7.08 -24.04 -17.88
C LEU A 127 8.06 -22.86 -17.95
N ARG A 128 9.25 -23.00 -17.36
CA ARG A 128 10.30 -21.97 -17.37
C ARG A 128 10.82 -21.68 -18.78
N SER A 129 11.07 -22.71 -19.59
CA SER A 129 11.46 -22.55 -20.99
C SER A 129 10.40 -21.79 -21.79
N LEU A 130 9.12 -22.12 -21.61
CA LEU A 130 8.03 -21.44 -22.33
C LEU A 130 7.87 -20.00 -21.88
N MET A 131 8.07 -19.69 -20.59
CA MET A 131 8.02 -18.32 -20.08
C MET A 131 9.15 -17.45 -20.64
N HIS A 132 10.36 -17.99 -20.82
CA HIS A 132 11.46 -17.27 -21.48
C HIS A 132 11.22 -17.05 -22.97
N ASP A 133 10.65 -18.03 -23.66
CA ASP A 133 10.50 -17.99 -25.12
C ASP A 133 9.37 -17.08 -25.60
N SER A 134 8.36 -16.82 -24.76
CA SER A 134 7.21 -15.99 -25.13
C SER A 134 7.44 -14.52 -24.75
N VAL A 135 7.89 -13.71 -25.69
CA VAL A 135 8.04 -12.25 -25.50
C VAL A 135 6.83 -11.55 -26.13
N GLY A 136 5.80 -11.30 -25.33
CA GLY A 136 4.61 -10.54 -25.74
C GLY A 136 4.62 -9.08 -25.23
N PRO A 137 3.80 -8.17 -25.82
CA PRO A 137 3.79 -6.73 -25.50
C PRO A 137 3.38 -6.39 -24.05
N HIS A 138 2.88 -7.37 -23.29
CA HIS A 138 2.56 -7.27 -21.85
C HIS A 138 3.26 -8.38 -21.04
N GLY A 139 4.50 -8.74 -21.41
CA GLY A 139 5.27 -9.81 -20.75
C GLY A 139 4.81 -11.24 -21.09
N GLY A 140 3.98 -11.40 -22.13
CA GLY A 140 3.68 -12.71 -22.74
C GLY A 140 3.06 -13.75 -21.79
N PHE A 141 3.47 -15.01 -21.95
CA PHE A 141 2.96 -16.14 -21.15
C PHE A 141 3.24 -15.98 -19.66
N SER A 142 4.33 -15.29 -19.28
CA SER A 142 4.70 -15.11 -17.87
C SER A 142 3.60 -14.41 -17.05
N PHE A 143 3.01 -13.33 -17.61
CA PHE A 143 1.89 -12.63 -16.98
C PHE A 143 0.64 -13.49 -16.85
N PHE A 144 0.36 -14.33 -17.86
CA PHE A 144 -0.74 -15.28 -17.79
C PHE A 144 -0.55 -16.30 -16.67
N VAL A 145 0.66 -16.86 -16.56
CA VAL A 145 1.05 -17.78 -15.48
C VAL A 145 0.90 -17.12 -14.12
N PHE A 146 1.38 -15.89 -13.96
CA PHE A 146 1.26 -15.17 -12.69
C PHE A 146 -0.20 -14.87 -12.31
N LYS A 147 -1.06 -14.59 -13.29
CA LYS A 147 -2.50 -14.40 -13.08
C LYS A 147 -3.17 -15.68 -12.62
N GLU A 148 -2.90 -16.80 -13.29
CA GLU A 148 -3.46 -18.11 -12.92
C GLU A 148 -3.00 -18.60 -11.53
N LEU A 149 -1.71 -18.43 -11.20
CA LEU A 149 -1.19 -18.78 -9.88
C LEU A 149 -1.87 -18.01 -8.76
N VAL A 150 -2.17 -16.72 -8.96
CA VAL A 150 -2.88 -15.94 -7.94
C VAL A 150 -4.37 -16.26 -7.88
N ASN A 151 -5.02 -16.55 -9.01
CA ASN A 151 -6.40 -17.01 -9.01
C ASN A 151 -6.56 -18.33 -8.21
N ARG A 152 -5.53 -19.18 -8.21
CA ARG A 152 -5.49 -20.44 -7.46
C ARG A 152 -5.02 -20.28 -6.01
N GLY A 153 -4.33 -19.20 -5.68
CA GLY A 153 -3.75 -18.96 -4.36
C GLY A 153 -2.39 -19.63 -4.12
N ASP A 154 -1.72 -20.10 -5.18
CA ASP A 154 -0.43 -20.79 -5.12
C ASP A 154 0.75 -19.82 -5.03
N TYR A 155 0.78 -19.01 -3.96
CA TYR A 155 1.79 -17.95 -3.77
C TYR A 155 3.22 -18.48 -3.62
N SER A 156 3.41 -19.70 -3.10
CA SER A 156 4.73 -20.32 -2.95
C SER A 156 5.41 -20.54 -4.30
N ASN A 157 4.66 -21.05 -5.28
CA ASN A 157 5.17 -21.27 -6.64
C ASN A 157 5.42 -19.94 -7.35
N LEU A 158 4.57 -18.94 -7.13
CA LEU A 158 4.78 -17.59 -7.67
C LEU A 158 6.07 -16.96 -7.17
N LEU A 159 6.35 -17.04 -5.87
CA LEU A 159 7.57 -16.46 -5.27
C LEU A 159 8.84 -17.15 -5.77
N ARG A 160 8.81 -18.48 -5.96
CA ARG A 160 9.94 -19.23 -6.53
C ARG A 160 10.21 -18.84 -7.99
N LEU A 161 9.17 -18.65 -8.79
CA LEU A 161 9.31 -18.13 -10.16
C LEU A 161 9.81 -16.68 -10.17
N GLY A 162 9.52 -15.93 -9.11
CA GLY A 162 10.00 -14.57 -8.90
C GLY A 162 11.51 -14.43 -8.71
N GLU A 163 12.24 -15.52 -8.43
CA GLU A 163 13.71 -15.52 -8.41
C GLU A 163 14.31 -15.42 -9.81
N GLU A 164 13.68 -16.08 -10.80
CA GLU A 164 14.13 -16.15 -12.20
C GLU A 164 13.54 -15.03 -13.07
N PHE A 165 12.29 -14.60 -12.81
CA PHE A 165 11.56 -13.57 -13.58
C PHE A 165 11.30 -12.31 -12.75
N GLN A 166 12.38 -11.66 -12.31
CA GLN A 166 12.30 -10.56 -11.33
C GLN A 166 11.59 -9.32 -11.88
N GLU A 167 11.89 -8.91 -13.12
CA GLU A 167 11.38 -7.66 -13.71
C GLU A 167 9.92 -7.80 -14.18
N GLU A 168 9.59 -8.95 -14.77
CA GLU A 168 8.24 -9.27 -15.22
C GLU A 168 7.29 -9.45 -14.03
N LEU A 169 7.75 -10.13 -12.97
CA LEU A 169 6.93 -10.27 -11.77
C LEU A 169 6.80 -8.94 -11.02
N ALA A 170 7.86 -8.14 -10.89
CA ALA A 170 7.78 -6.83 -10.26
C ALA A 170 6.81 -5.91 -11.01
N SER A 171 6.88 -5.87 -12.34
CA SER A 171 5.96 -5.07 -13.17
C SER A 171 4.50 -5.54 -13.03
N PHE A 172 4.25 -6.84 -12.98
CA PHE A 172 2.93 -7.39 -12.71
C PHE A 172 2.42 -7.10 -11.29
N LEU A 173 3.31 -7.11 -10.30
CA LEU A 173 2.98 -6.90 -8.89
C LEU A 173 2.85 -5.41 -8.51
N LYS A 174 3.19 -4.45 -9.38
CA LYS A 174 2.98 -3.00 -9.11
C LYS A 174 1.53 -2.68 -8.75
N GLU A 175 0.55 -3.37 -9.35
CA GLU A 175 -0.87 -3.19 -9.04
C GLU A 175 -1.30 -3.93 -7.75
N ARG A 176 -0.43 -4.82 -7.25
CA ARG A 176 -0.64 -5.69 -6.09
C ARG A 176 0.44 -5.50 -5.04
N SER A 177 0.38 -4.34 -4.40
CA SER A 177 1.24 -3.99 -3.28
C SER A 177 1.13 -4.94 -2.08
N ASP A 178 0.10 -5.78 -1.98
CA ASP A 178 -0.06 -6.83 -0.96
C ASP A 178 0.87 -8.04 -1.15
N LEU A 179 1.32 -8.29 -2.38
CA LEU A 179 2.22 -9.39 -2.73
C LEU A 179 3.60 -8.89 -3.16
N LEU A 180 3.69 -7.65 -3.64
CA LEU A 180 4.94 -7.02 -4.07
C LEU A 180 5.99 -7.01 -2.95
N TRP A 181 5.62 -6.59 -1.73
CA TRP A 181 6.59 -6.54 -0.62
C TRP A 181 7.13 -7.92 -0.25
N VAL A 182 6.35 -8.99 -0.43
CA VAL A 182 6.79 -10.36 -0.16
C VAL A 182 7.84 -10.78 -1.17
N HIS A 183 7.61 -10.47 -2.45
CA HIS A 183 8.58 -10.70 -3.52
C HIS A 183 9.87 -9.91 -3.29
N GLU A 184 9.77 -8.63 -2.91
CA GLU A 184 10.94 -7.79 -2.60
C GLU A 184 11.75 -8.33 -1.42
N ILE A 185 11.10 -8.87 -0.37
CA ILE A 185 11.79 -9.54 0.74
C ILE A 185 12.49 -10.81 0.27
N CYS A 186 11.85 -11.63 -0.56
CA CYS A 186 12.46 -12.85 -1.12
C CYS A 186 13.72 -12.51 -1.95
N LEU A 187 13.74 -11.36 -2.62
CA LEU A 187 14.88 -10.87 -3.38
C LEU A 187 15.93 -10.10 -2.54
N ASN A 188 15.78 -10.06 -1.21
CA ASN A 188 16.60 -9.26 -0.30
C ASN A 188 16.60 -7.75 -0.58
N GLN A 189 15.58 -7.23 -1.26
CA GLN A 189 15.39 -5.81 -1.55
C GLN A 189 14.60 -5.13 -0.41
N PHE A 190 15.20 -5.11 0.78
CA PHE A 190 14.52 -4.65 2.00
C PHE A 190 14.13 -3.16 1.97
N SER A 191 14.90 -2.32 1.29
CA SER A 191 14.59 -0.89 1.13
C SER A 191 13.31 -0.68 0.29
N SER A 192 13.19 -1.39 -0.84
CA SER A 192 11.99 -1.36 -1.68
C SER A 192 10.78 -1.93 -0.94
N ALA A 193 10.97 -3.07 -0.25
CA ALA A 193 9.93 -3.68 0.59
C ALA A 193 9.41 -2.73 1.67
N SER A 194 10.29 -1.95 2.30
CA SER A 194 9.91 -0.94 3.27
C SER A 194 8.98 0.10 2.67
N ASP A 195 9.31 0.64 1.49
CA ASP A 195 8.53 1.67 0.80
C ASP A 195 7.18 1.13 0.32
N THR A 196 7.15 -0.10 -0.23
CA THR A 196 5.92 -0.81 -0.62
C THR A 196 5.01 -1.07 0.59
N LEU A 197 5.56 -1.51 1.73
CA LEU A 197 4.80 -1.74 2.95
C LEU A 197 4.26 -0.44 3.55
N HIS A 198 5.06 0.62 3.54
CA HIS A 198 4.68 1.93 4.06
C HIS A 198 3.51 2.52 3.25
N THR A 199 3.63 2.52 1.92
CA THR A 199 2.56 2.97 1.02
C THR A 199 1.31 2.09 1.10
N TYR A 200 1.46 0.77 1.27
CA TYR A 200 0.33 -0.14 1.44
C TYR A 200 -0.41 0.09 2.76
N ALA A 201 0.31 0.29 3.87
CA ALA A 201 -0.28 0.55 5.17
C ALA A 201 -1.06 1.89 5.21
N LEU A 202 -0.56 2.90 4.51
CA LEU A 202 -1.17 4.23 4.42
C LEU A 202 -2.19 4.38 3.29
N ARG A 203 -2.45 3.31 2.52
CA ARG A 203 -3.45 3.36 1.45
C ARG A 203 -4.84 3.54 2.05
N ARG A 204 -5.48 4.67 1.73
CA ARG A 204 -6.90 4.86 2.00
C ARG A 204 -7.67 3.82 1.19
N SER A 205 -8.66 3.17 1.82
CA SER A 205 -9.54 2.27 1.08
C SER A 205 -10.10 3.05 -0.11
N PRO A 206 -10.05 2.53 -1.35
CA PRO A 206 -10.67 3.23 -2.46
C PRO A 206 -12.14 3.44 -2.11
N ASP A 207 -12.55 4.70 -2.10
CA ASP A 207 -13.96 5.06 -2.08
C ASP A 207 -14.56 4.53 -3.38
N GLY A 208 -15.33 3.45 -3.27
CA GLY A 208 -16.44 3.13 -4.16
C GLY A 208 -16.16 2.72 -5.61
N ASP A 209 -14.98 2.92 -6.19
CA ASP A 209 -14.77 2.63 -7.62
C ASP A 209 -13.41 2.00 -7.92
N ALA A 210 -13.43 0.71 -8.24
CA ALA A 210 -12.65 0.12 -9.33
C ALA A 210 -12.97 -1.37 -9.45
N SER A 211 -13.66 -1.70 -10.53
CA SER A 211 -13.71 -3.02 -11.12
C SER A 211 -12.29 -3.54 -11.34
N PHE A 212 -11.77 -4.39 -10.44
CA PHE A 212 -10.88 -5.51 -10.78
C PHE A 212 -10.81 -6.42 -9.55
N THR A 213 -11.37 -7.61 -9.74
CA THR A 213 -11.31 -8.84 -8.94
C THR A 213 -10.25 -8.90 -7.84
N THR A 214 -10.48 -8.23 -6.72
CA THR A 214 -10.26 -8.75 -5.37
C THR A 214 -11.05 -7.86 -4.44
N SER A 215 -12.02 -8.42 -3.72
CA SER A 215 -12.70 -7.76 -2.62
C SER A 215 -11.66 -7.50 -1.52
N ARG A 216 -10.82 -6.47 -1.68
CA ARG A 216 -9.81 -6.11 -0.70
C ARG A 216 -10.55 -5.58 0.50
N LYS A 217 -10.62 -6.41 1.55
CA LYS A 217 -11.14 -6.00 2.85
C LYS A 217 -10.37 -4.75 3.28
N PRO A 218 -11.06 -3.72 3.81
CA PRO A 218 -10.37 -2.58 4.39
C PRO A 218 -9.48 -3.10 5.53
N LEU A 219 -8.19 -2.72 5.50
CA LEU A 219 -7.24 -3.09 6.54
C LEU A 219 -7.76 -2.59 7.90
N SER A 220 -7.61 -3.40 8.94
CA SER A 220 -7.83 -2.97 10.33
C SER A 220 -6.69 -2.10 10.84
N PHE A 221 -6.91 -1.31 11.89
CA PHE A 221 -5.83 -0.57 12.56
C PHE A 221 -4.71 -1.49 13.06
N ALA A 222 -5.05 -2.68 13.54
CA ALA A 222 -4.07 -3.67 13.98
C ALA A 222 -3.21 -4.19 12.82
N GLU A 223 -3.80 -4.45 11.66
CA GLU A 223 -3.07 -4.89 10.45
C GLU A 223 -2.17 -3.78 9.91
N ARG A 224 -2.67 -2.54 9.83
CA ARG A 224 -1.85 -1.37 9.43
C ARG A 224 -0.66 -1.19 10.35
N ARG A 225 -0.86 -1.31 11.66
CA ARG A 225 0.22 -1.23 12.65
C ARG A 225 1.25 -2.34 12.46
N ARG A 226 0.82 -3.57 12.21
CA ARG A 226 1.73 -4.69 11.89
C ARG A 226 2.53 -4.42 10.61
N LEU A 227 1.90 -3.91 9.57
CA LEU A 227 2.56 -3.55 8.30
C LEU A 227 3.59 -2.43 8.49
N LEU A 228 3.27 -1.39 9.28
CA LEU A 228 4.22 -0.33 9.59
C LEU A 228 5.40 -0.83 10.44
N TYR A 229 5.17 -1.72 11.41
CA TYR A 229 6.28 -2.36 12.13
C TYR A 229 7.15 -3.23 11.21
N LEU A 230 6.54 -3.94 10.26
CA LEU A 230 7.28 -4.71 9.29
C LEU A 230 8.08 -3.82 8.33
N SER A 231 7.50 -2.70 7.90
CA SER A 231 8.18 -1.64 7.13
C SER A 231 9.39 -1.10 7.89
N LYS A 232 9.24 -0.80 9.19
CA LYS A 232 10.35 -0.40 10.06
C LYS A 232 11.46 -1.45 10.09
N ILE A 233 11.11 -2.72 10.29
CA ILE A 233 12.08 -3.82 10.32
C ILE A 233 12.81 -3.92 8.97
N ALA A 234 12.07 -3.85 7.86
CA ALA A 234 12.63 -3.87 6.51
C ALA A 234 13.59 -2.69 6.26
N ALA A 235 13.22 -1.47 6.65
CA ALA A 235 14.10 -0.30 6.57
C ALA A 235 15.40 -0.50 7.36
N THR A 236 15.30 -1.00 8.59
CA THR A 236 16.48 -1.28 9.44
C THR A 236 17.35 -2.43 8.94
N ALA A 237 16.76 -3.40 8.22
CA ALA A 237 17.48 -4.51 7.62
C ALA A 237 18.21 -4.09 6.34
N GLY A 238 17.60 -3.22 5.53
CA GLY A 238 18.19 -2.69 4.30
C GLY A 238 19.37 -1.76 4.53
N LYS A 239 19.36 -0.98 5.63
CA LYS A 239 20.43 -0.02 6.01
C LYS A 239 20.85 0.89 4.84
N ASP A 240 19.86 1.38 4.09
CA ASP A 240 20.06 2.34 3.00
C ASP A 240 20.60 3.69 3.54
N ILE A 241 21.14 4.55 2.68
CA ILE A 241 21.78 5.82 3.09
C ILE A 241 20.83 6.72 3.91
N ASP A 242 19.53 6.69 3.61
CA ASP A 242 18.49 7.49 4.28
C ASP A 242 17.61 6.68 5.25
N TYR A 243 18.07 5.51 5.70
CA TYR A 243 17.26 4.60 6.51
C TYR A 243 16.77 5.24 7.82
N GLU A 244 17.57 6.11 8.46
CA GLU A 244 17.20 6.77 9.72
C GLU A 244 16.03 7.73 9.53
N VAL A 245 16.04 8.50 8.45
CA VAL A 245 14.95 9.42 8.09
C VAL A 245 13.69 8.63 7.76
N LYS A 246 13.81 7.53 7.00
CA LYS A 246 12.70 6.62 6.70
C LYS A 246 12.12 6.00 7.97
N VAL A 247 12.96 5.53 8.89
CA VAL A 247 12.52 4.96 10.17
C VAL A 247 11.82 6.00 11.02
N ALA A 248 12.36 7.22 11.13
CA ALA A 248 11.72 8.31 11.85
C ALA A 248 10.34 8.65 11.26
N ARG A 249 10.21 8.62 9.92
CA ARG A 249 8.92 8.82 9.25
C ARG A 249 7.92 7.72 9.60
N ILE A 250 8.33 6.46 9.49
CA ILE A 250 7.50 5.31 9.82
C ILE A 250 7.06 5.36 11.29
N GLU A 251 7.95 5.76 12.20
CA GLU A 251 7.61 5.93 13.62
C GLU A 251 6.60 7.04 13.86
N ALA A 252 6.73 8.17 13.15
CA ALA A 252 5.74 9.24 13.22
C ALA A 252 4.37 8.76 12.73
N ASP A 253 4.32 8.04 11.62
CA ASP A 253 3.07 7.47 11.08
C ASP A 253 2.46 6.41 12.02
N ILE A 254 3.27 5.59 12.71
CA ILE A 254 2.80 4.66 13.75
C ILE A 254 2.15 5.42 14.91
N ARG A 255 2.73 6.55 15.34
CA ARG A 255 2.18 7.37 16.42
C ARG A 255 0.89 8.06 15.98
N ILE A 256 0.82 8.59 14.77
CA ILE A 256 -0.41 9.16 14.20
C ILE A 256 -1.53 8.10 14.17
N LEU A 257 -1.22 6.86 13.79
CA LEU A 257 -2.21 5.79 13.77
C LEU A 257 -2.75 5.45 15.17
N LYS A 258 -1.90 5.51 16.21
CA LYS A 258 -2.34 5.34 17.61
C LYS A 258 -3.22 6.51 18.06
N LEU A 259 -2.83 7.75 17.73
CA LEU A 259 -3.64 8.93 18.03
C LEU A 259 -5.00 8.86 17.35
N GLN A 260 -5.04 8.42 16.08
CA GLN A 260 -6.30 8.19 15.39
C GLN A 260 -7.17 7.15 16.11
N GLU A 261 -6.60 6.03 16.56
CA GLU A 261 -7.33 4.99 17.31
C GLU A 261 -7.94 5.57 18.61
N GLU A 262 -7.20 6.42 19.32
CA GLU A 262 -7.69 7.08 20.53
C GLU A 262 -8.76 8.15 20.24
N ILE A 263 -8.51 9.05 19.28
CA ILE A 263 -9.45 10.12 18.90
C ILE A 263 -10.79 9.54 18.46
N VAL A 264 -10.78 8.44 17.68
CA VAL A 264 -11.99 7.75 17.24
C VAL A 264 -12.73 7.08 18.40
N GLN A 265 -12.02 6.60 19.44
CA GLN A 265 -12.67 6.04 20.64
C GLN A 265 -13.39 7.09 21.48
N HIS A 266 -12.91 8.33 21.49
CA HIS A 266 -13.54 9.44 22.20
C HIS A 266 -14.79 9.99 21.47
N ASP A 267 -15.08 9.55 20.23
CA ASP A 267 -16.24 10.00 19.47
C ASP A 267 -17.38 8.95 19.41
N PRO A 268 -18.49 9.14 20.15
CA PRO A 268 -19.62 8.22 20.13
C PRO A 268 -20.44 8.26 18.82
N GLU A 269 -20.39 9.34 18.03
CA GLU A 269 -21.10 9.44 16.74
C GLU A 269 -20.35 8.69 15.63
N TYR A 270 -19.01 8.76 15.63
CA TYR A 270 -18.16 8.00 14.70
C TYR A 270 -18.10 6.51 15.04
N ALA A 271 -18.24 6.14 16.31
CA ALA A 271 -18.31 4.74 16.74
C ALA A 271 -19.55 4.00 16.20
N GLN A 272 -20.65 4.72 15.90
CA GLN A 272 -21.89 4.13 15.38
C GLN A 272 -21.89 3.96 13.86
N VAL A 273 -21.18 4.80 13.12
CA VAL A 273 -21.13 4.77 11.65
C VAL A 273 -19.90 4.00 11.19
N LYS A 274 -20.04 2.68 11.06
CA LYS A 274 -19.41 1.81 10.04
C LYS A 274 -18.05 2.24 9.43
N SER A 275 -17.08 2.69 10.22
CA SER A 275 -15.79 3.16 9.69
C SER A 275 -14.63 2.97 10.67
N THR A 276 -14.67 1.98 11.56
CA THR A 276 -13.55 1.66 12.47
C THR A 276 -12.27 1.22 11.76
N ASN A 277 -12.26 1.18 10.42
CA ASN A 277 -11.13 0.76 9.60
C ASN A 277 -10.74 1.79 8.52
N THR A 278 -11.37 2.98 8.46
CA THR A 278 -11.00 4.01 7.49
C THR A 278 -9.85 4.85 8.01
N LEU A 279 -8.77 4.93 7.24
CA LEU A 279 -7.66 5.81 7.54
C LEU A 279 -8.08 7.27 7.28
N LEU A 280 -7.92 8.13 8.28
CA LEU A 280 -8.23 9.55 8.17
C LEU A 280 -6.94 10.32 7.87
N GLY A 281 -7.05 11.36 7.05
CA GLY A 281 -5.93 12.25 6.78
C GLY A 281 -5.56 13.08 8.03
N PRO A 282 -4.30 13.53 8.18
CA PRO A 282 -3.90 14.38 9.30
C PRO A 282 -4.76 15.64 9.44
N SER A 283 -5.16 16.29 8.34
CA SER A 283 -6.06 17.46 8.39
C SER A 283 -7.46 17.11 8.91
N GLU A 284 -8.02 15.98 8.47
CA GLU A 284 -9.33 15.49 8.93
C GLU A 284 -9.30 15.16 10.43
N LEU A 285 -8.21 14.54 10.91
CA LEU A 285 -7.99 14.26 12.34
C LEU A 285 -7.92 15.55 13.16
N ILE A 286 -7.20 16.56 12.69
CA ILE A 286 -7.09 17.86 13.37
C ILE A 286 -8.45 18.55 13.43
N GLU A 287 -9.22 18.55 12.33
CA GLU A 287 -10.58 19.12 12.31
C GLU A 287 -11.53 18.41 13.27
N MET A 288 -11.40 17.09 13.43
CA MET A 288 -12.17 16.35 14.44
C MET A 288 -11.81 16.80 15.87
N CYS A 289 -10.52 17.00 16.13
CA CYS A 289 -10.03 17.48 17.44
C CYS A 289 -10.51 18.90 17.77
N LEU A 290 -10.67 19.77 16.76
CA LEU A 290 -11.10 21.16 16.94
C LEU A 290 -12.57 21.30 17.40
N ARG A 291 -13.40 20.26 17.22
CA ARG A 291 -14.84 20.36 17.50
C ARG A 291 -15.23 20.05 18.95
N ARG A 292 -14.30 19.60 19.81
CA ARG A 292 -14.61 18.93 21.09
C ARG A 292 -13.53 19.09 22.18
N ASP A 293 -13.81 18.46 23.34
CA ASP A 293 -13.11 18.37 24.63
C ASP A 293 -11.63 18.80 24.76
N ARG A 294 -11.30 19.29 25.96
CA ARG A 294 -9.95 19.68 26.42
C ARG A 294 -8.82 18.68 26.14
N GLU A 295 -9.11 17.39 26.12
CA GLU A 295 -8.12 16.34 25.83
C GLU A 295 -7.85 16.18 24.33
N LEU A 296 -8.86 16.41 23.49
CA LEU A 296 -8.73 16.31 22.04
C LEU A 296 -8.01 17.52 21.46
N SER A 297 -8.20 18.71 22.05
CA SER A 297 -7.47 19.93 21.64
C SER A 297 -5.95 19.77 21.74
N LEU A 298 -5.44 19.09 22.77
CA LEU A 298 -4.02 18.78 22.90
C LEU A 298 -3.54 17.77 21.85
N LYS A 299 -4.35 16.75 21.54
CA LYS A 299 -4.00 15.74 20.51
C LYS A 299 -3.84 16.35 19.11
N ALA A 300 -4.51 17.46 18.81
CA ALA A 300 -4.30 18.18 17.54
C ALA A 300 -2.83 18.66 17.38
N PHE A 301 -2.22 19.17 18.44
CA PHE A 301 -0.82 19.60 18.43
C PHE A 301 0.14 18.41 18.30
N GLU A 302 -0.18 17.27 18.93
CA GLU A 302 0.60 16.04 18.76
C GLU A 302 0.56 15.53 17.31
N VAL A 303 -0.59 15.59 16.63
CA VAL A 303 -0.68 15.26 15.20
C VAL A 303 0.19 16.21 14.37
N PHE A 304 0.15 17.52 14.62
CA PHE A 304 1.03 18.47 13.94
C PHE A 304 2.52 18.21 14.19
N ALA A 305 2.89 17.82 15.42
CA ALA A 305 4.27 17.50 15.77
C ALA A 305 4.79 16.28 15.00
N LEU A 306 3.92 15.33 14.67
CA LEU A 306 4.27 14.11 13.94
C LEU A 306 4.18 14.26 12.41
N THR A 307 3.65 15.38 11.90
CA THR A 307 3.59 15.67 10.46
C THR A 307 4.87 16.35 9.95
N SER A 308 5.04 16.47 8.63
CA SER A 308 6.20 17.13 8.04
C SER A 308 6.14 18.66 8.17
N SER A 309 7.30 19.32 8.09
CA SER A 309 7.40 20.78 8.01
C SER A 309 6.55 21.37 6.88
N SER A 310 6.54 20.70 5.72
CA SER A 310 5.73 21.07 4.56
C SER A 310 4.23 21.07 4.89
N PHE A 311 3.74 20.03 5.55
CA PHE A 311 2.34 19.92 5.96
C PHE A 311 1.94 21.03 6.93
N ARG A 312 2.78 21.31 7.94
CA ARG A 312 2.57 22.43 8.87
C ARG A 312 2.50 23.77 8.15
N SER A 313 3.38 23.99 7.17
CA SER A 313 3.41 25.24 6.40
C SER A 313 2.20 25.43 5.47
N SER A 314 1.63 24.34 4.95
CA SER A 314 0.44 24.39 4.10
C SER A 314 -0.86 24.51 4.89
N ASN A 315 -0.90 23.98 6.13
CA ASN A 315 -2.10 23.96 6.98
C ASN A 315 -2.03 24.98 8.12
N ARG A 316 -1.45 26.15 7.86
CA ARG A 316 -1.29 27.22 8.88
C ARG A 316 -2.61 27.66 9.51
N GLY A 317 -3.64 27.85 8.69
CA GLY A 317 -4.96 28.26 9.22
C GLY A 317 -5.56 27.23 10.20
N LEU A 318 -5.28 25.93 10.01
CA LEU A 318 -5.69 24.90 10.98
C LEU A 318 -4.87 24.97 12.27
N LEU A 319 -3.57 25.29 12.18
CA LEU A 319 -2.72 25.46 13.36
C LEU A 319 -3.13 26.70 14.16
N GLU A 320 -3.43 27.82 13.49
CA GLU A 320 -3.98 29.03 14.11
C GLU A 320 -5.32 28.73 14.80
N ALA A 321 -6.21 27.99 14.13
CA ALA A 321 -7.46 27.53 14.74
C ALA A 321 -7.25 26.62 15.97
N CYS A 322 -6.19 25.80 15.99
CA CYS A 322 -5.83 24.99 17.16
C CYS A 322 -5.41 25.86 18.35
N TRP A 323 -4.63 26.92 18.11
CA TRP A 323 -4.24 27.87 19.15
C TRP A 323 -5.42 28.65 19.70
N MET A 324 -6.34 29.08 18.82
CA MET A 324 -7.60 29.71 19.25
C MET A 324 -8.43 28.75 20.09
N ASN A 325 -8.69 27.54 19.59
CA ASN A 325 -9.46 26.54 20.33
C ASN A 325 -8.81 26.17 21.67
N ALA A 326 -7.48 26.11 21.75
CA ALA A 326 -6.76 25.86 23.00
C ALA A 326 -6.92 27.02 24.01
N THR A 327 -7.04 28.25 23.52
CA THR A 327 -7.32 29.43 24.35
C THR A 327 -8.73 29.36 24.91
N ASP A 328 -9.71 28.96 24.10
CA ASP A 328 -11.12 28.87 24.48
C ASP A 328 -11.40 27.79 25.56
N GLN A 329 -10.47 26.87 25.82
CA GLN A 329 -10.66 25.78 26.80
C GLN A 329 -10.49 26.21 28.27
N ASP A 330 -9.74 27.29 28.52
CA ASP A 330 -9.44 27.76 29.88
C ASP A 330 -10.13 29.12 30.13
N ASP A 331 -10.67 29.33 31.33
CA ASP A 331 -11.32 30.59 31.70
C ASP A 331 -10.27 31.60 32.17
N TRP A 332 -9.73 32.35 31.22
CA TRP A 332 -8.62 33.27 31.45
C TRP A 332 -9.00 34.48 32.30
N VAL A 333 -10.26 34.93 32.22
CA VAL A 333 -10.77 36.04 33.02
C VAL A 333 -10.80 35.64 34.50
N LYS A 334 -11.30 34.44 34.82
CA LYS A 334 -11.27 33.96 36.21
C LYS A 334 -9.85 33.77 36.74
N LEU A 335 -8.94 33.28 35.91
CA LEU A 335 -7.52 33.12 36.29
C LEU A 335 -6.85 34.48 36.54
N SER A 336 -7.17 35.50 35.73
CA SER A 336 -6.62 36.85 35.91
C SER A 336 -7.18 37.55 37.14
N GLU A 337 -8.49 37.44 37.37
CA GLU A 337 -9.14 37.96 38.57
C GLU A 337 -8.63 37.28 39.85
N ALA A 338 -8.43 35.96 39.84
CA ALA A 338 -7.88 35.22 40.96
C ALA A 338 -6.42 35.66 41.26
N SER A 339 -5.59 35.76 40.23
CA SER A 339 -4.20 36.23 40.36
C SER A 339 -4.11 37.64 40.95
N MET A 340 -4.98 38.57 40.51
CA MET A 340 -5.00 39.95 41.00
C MET A 340 -5.60 40.10 42.40
N SER A 341 -6.63 39.32 42.74
CA SER A 341 -7.32 39.41 44.02
C SER A 341 -6.56 38.72 45.16
N GLU A 342 -5.92 37.59 44.87
CA GLU A 342 -5.16 36.81 45.85
C GLU A 342 -3.67 37.19 45.89
N GLY A 343 -3.18 37.94 44.89
CA GLY A 343 -1.79 38.38 44.82
C GLY A 343 -0.82 37.20 44.73
N TRP A 344 -1.07 36.29 43.79
CA TRP A 344 -0.29 35.06 43.63
C TRP A 344 1.21 35.36 43.49
N SER A 345 2.03 34.54 44.16
CA SER A 345 3.47 34.51 43.92
C SER A 345 3.76 33.89 42.55
N ASP A 346 4.97 34.15 42.03
CA ASP A 346 5.42 33.61 40.74
C ASP A 346 5.31 32.07 40.69
N GLU A 347 5.50 31.38 41.81
CA GLU A 347 5.40 29.93 41.95
C GLU A 347 3.95 29.42 41.79
N VAL A 348 2.98 30.11 42.39
CA VAL A 348 1.55 29.75 42.29
C VAL A 348 1.01 30.08 40.90
N ILE A 349 1.50 31.16 40.28
CA ILE A 349 1.23 31.46 38.87
C ILE A 349 1.77 30.33 38.00
N GLU A 350 2.97 29.83 38.25
CA GLU A 350 3.53 28.74 37.45
C GLU A 350 2.72 27.44 37.58
N GLU A 351 2.40 27.00 38.80
CA GLU A 351 1.61 25.78 39.03
C GLU A 351 0.22 25.85 38.39
N SER A 352 -0.44 27.01 38.50
CA SER A 352 -1.76 27.23 37.90
C SER A 352 -1.69 27.27 36.37
N LEU A 353 -0.66 27.91 35.79
CA LEU A 353 -0.45 27.95 34.35
C LEU A 353 -0.07 26.57 33.79
N GLN A 354 0.69 25.75 34.51
CA GLN A 354 1.04 24.38 34.08
C GLN A 354 -0.19 23.48 33.83
N ALA A 355 -1.31 23.76 34.51
CA ALA A 355 -2.55 23.03 34.32
C ALA A 355 -3.27 23.38 33.02
N THR A 356 -3.02 24.57 32.44
CA THR A 356 -3.70 25.11 31.26
C THR A 356 -3.33 24.38 29.97
N VAL A 357 -4.23 24.46 28.99
CA VAL A 357 -4.05 23.87 27.66
C VAL A 357 -2.99 24.64 26.88
N LEU A 358 -2.95 25.97 26.98
CA LEU A 358 -1.93 26.79 26.30
C LEU A 358 -0.51 26.46 26.76
N PHE A 359 -0.29 26.28 28.07
CA PHE A 359 1.03 25.88 28.58
C PHE A 359 1.45 24.52 28.04
N LYS A 360 0.54 23.52 28.09
CA LYS A 360 0.79 22.16 27.60
C LYS A 360 1.03 22.13 26.09
N ALA A 361 0.24 22.89 25.32
CA ALA A 361 0.43 23.03 23.87
C ALA A 361 1.78 23.68 23.54
N SER A 362 2.16 24.74 24.25
CA SER A 362 3.46 25.39 24.07
C SER A 362 4.62 24.44 24.37
N ARG A 363 4.51 23.66 25.45
CA ARG A 363 5.50 22.63 25.78
C ARG A 363 5.58 21.56 24.70
N LEU A 364 4.47 21.10 24.14
CA LEU A 364 4.47 20.10 23.07
C LEU A 364 5.08 20.63 21.76
N CYS A 365 4.94 21.92 21.46
CA CYS A 365 5.37 22.49 20.18
C CYS A 365 6.76 23.14 20.20
N TYR A 366 7.16 23.77 21.32
CA TYR A 366 8.34 24.63 21.38
C TYR A 366 9.36 24.26 22.47
N SER A 367 9.06 23.29 23.34
CA SER A 367 10.05 22.87 24.34
C SER A 367 11.26 22.20 23.66
N PRO A 368 12.46 22.29 24.26
CA PRO A 368 13.64 21.59 23.74
C PRO A 368 13.48 20.06 23.76
N ASP A 369 12.59 19.53 24.61
CA ASP A 369 12.26 18.10 24.72
C ASP A 369 11.13 17.68 23.76
N ALA A 370 10.58 18.60 22.95
CA ALA A 370 9.48 18.33 22.06
C ALA A 370 9.91 17.35 20.95
N VAL A 371 9.19 16.22 20.83
CA VAL A 371 9.44 15.25 19.77
C VAL A 371 8.70 15.67 18.50
N VAL A 372 9.33 16.55 17.71
CA VAL A 372 8.81 17.04 16.43
C VAL A 372 9.50 16.30 15.28
N TYR A 373 8.70 15.76 14.38
CA TYR A 373 9.17 15.19 13.14
C TYR A 373 9.45 16.30 12.11
N ASP A 374 10.63 16.26 11.50
CA ASP A 374 11.08 17.08 10.38
C ASP A 374 10.91 18.60 10.59
N GLY A 375 11.92 19.27 11.18
CA GLY A 375 11.95 20.72 11.42
C GLY A 375 11.32 21.15 12.75
N THR A 376 11.13 22.46 12.94
CA THR A 376 10.58 23.02 14.18
C THR A 376 9.25 23.75 13.96
N PHE A 377 8.48 23.98 15.03
CA PHE A 377 7.30 24.85 14.96
C PHE A 377 7.67 26.32 14.79
N GLU A 378 8.86 26.74 15.24
CA GLU A 378 9.33 28.12 15.09
C GLU A 378 9.53 28.54 13.63
N ASP A 379 9.76 27.56 12.73
CA ASP A 379 9.92 27.83 11.30
C ASP A 379 8.58 28.15 10.60
N VAL A 380 7.46 27.77 11.24
CA VAL A 380 6.12 27.91 10.67
C VAL A 380 5.28 28.93 11.43
N LEU A 381 5.33 28.91 12.76
CA LEU A 381 4.56 29.78 13.64
C LEU A 381 5.44 30.16 14.84
N PRO A 382 6.21 31.27 14.78
CA PRO A 382 6.99 31.75 15.92
C PRO A 382 6.11 32.17 17.10
N VAL A 383 6.65 32.07 18.32
CA VAL A 383 5.91 32.44 19.54
C VAL A 383 5.69 33.95 19.62
N LYS A 384 6.74 34.75 19.44
CA LYS A 384 6.68 36.21 19.52
C LYS A 384 6.61 36.86 18.15
N LYS A 385 5.94 38.01 18.07
CA LYS A 385 5.89 38.83 16.86
C LYS A 385 7.27 39.31 16.40
N GLU A 386 8.16 39.62 17.35
CA GLU A 386 9.53 40.05 17.07
C GLU A 386 10.34 38.97 16.33
N ASP A 387 10.10 37.70 16.65
CA ASP A 387 10.78 36.57 16.01
C ASP A 387 10.34 36.38 14.54
N VAL A 388 9.11 36.78 14.20
CA VAL A 388 8.61 36.80 12.81
C VAL A 388 9.37 37.81 11.96
N HIS A 389 9.67 38.98 12.53
CA HIS A 389 10.39 40.07 11.86
C HIS A 389 11.87 39.71 11.67
N LEU A 390 12.49 39.16 12.72
CA LEU A 390 13.88 38.70 12.68
C LEU A 390 14.12 37.59 11.65
N ARG A 391 13.11 36.74 11.40
CA ARG A 391 13.16 35.66 10.40
C ARG A 391 12.68 36.07 9.00
N GLY A 392 12.25 37.32 8.80
CA GLY A 392 11.75 37.81 7.51
C GLY A 392 10.47 37.11 7.04
N LEU A 393 9.63 36.65 7.98
CA LEU A 393 8.39 35.90 7.71
C LEU A 393 7.13 36.79 7.67
N GLU A 394 7.30 38.13 7.67
CA GLU A 394 6.24 39.14 7.80
C GLU A 394 5.10 39.03 6.78
N SER A 395 5.37 38.46 5.60
CA SER A 395 4.38 38.25 4.53
C SER A 395 3.77 36.83 4.50
N LYS A 396 4.20 35.96 5.42
CA LYS A 396 3.97 34.51 5.33
C LYS A 396 3.25 33.92 6.54
N CYS A 397 3.46 34.42 7.76
CA CYS A 397 2.93 33.79 8.98
C CYS A 397 2.51 34.83 10.02
N LEU A 398 1.46 34.52 10.78
CA LEU A 398 1.19 35.15 12.07
C LEU A 398 2.09 34.54 13.16
N SER A 399 2.32 35.28 14.24
CA SER A 399 2.89 34.73 15.48
C SER A 399 1.79 34.15 16.37
N VAL A 400 2.15 33.26 17.31
CA VAL A 400 1.22 32.79 18.36
C VAL A 400 0.67 33.98 19.15
N GLU A 401 1.50 34.98 19.43
CA GLU A 401 1.08 36.25 20.02
C GLU A 401 0.00 36.96 19.20
N GLU A 402 0.14 37.05 17.88
CA GLU A 402 -0.87 37.69 17.02
C GLU A 402 -2.16 36.90 16.88
N VAL A 403 -2.11 35.56 17.04
CA VAL A 403 -3.30 34.72 17.11
C VAL A 403 -4.02 34.98 18.43
N LEU A 404 -3.29 34.96 19.55
CA LEU A 404 -3.87 35.23 20.89
C LEU A 404 -4.45 36.64 21.00
N MET A 405 -3.83 37.64 20.37
CA MET A 405 -4.36 39.02 20.32
C MET A 405 -5.76 39.13 19.69
N GLN A 406 -6.20 38.14 18.91
CA GLN A 406 -7.52 38.12 18.29
C GLN A 406 -8.61 37.57 19.20
N HIS A 407 -8.24 36.99 20.36
CA HIS A 407 -9.17 36.44 21.33
C HIS A 407 -9.87 37.54 22.15
N GLU A 408 -11.15 37.33 22.48
CA GLU A 408 -12.00 38.33 23.18
C GLU A 408 -11.45 38.70 24.56
N ASP A 409 -10.91 37.72 25.29
CA ASP A 409 -10.34 37.91 26.65
C ASP A 409 -8.88 38.41 26.67
N PHE A 410 -8.26 38.64 25.50
CA PHE A 410 -6.87 39.08 25.43
C PHE A 410 -6.61 40.46 26.10
N PRO A 411 -7.51 41.46 26.02
CA PRO A 411 -7.32 42.75 26.70
C PRO A 411 -7.18 42.61 28.22
N ASP A 412 -7.88 41.64 28.82
CA ASP A 412 -7.97 41.46 30.27
C ASP A 412 -6.94 40.43 30.80
N ALA A 413 -6.69 39.37 30.04
CA ALA A 413 -5.84 38.25 30.47
C ALA A 413 -4.65 37.93 29.54
N GLY A 414 -4.41 38.74 28.49
CA GLY A 414 -3.38 38.49 27.49
C GLY A 414 -1.96 38.37 28.04
N LYS A 415 -1.64 39.06 29.14
CA LYS A 415 -0.34 38.90 29.84
C LYS A 415 -0.16 37.51 30.44
N LEU A 416 -1.21 36.95 31.04
CA LEU A 416 -1.18 35.61 31.63
C LEU A 416 -1.15 34.53 30.55
N MET A 417 -1.93 34.70 29.47
CA MET A 417 -1.87 33.82 28.30
C MET A 417 -0.46 33.78 27.71
N MET A 418 0.18 34.94 27.52
CA MET A 418 1.53 35.02 26.97
C MET A 418 2.58 34.45 27.93
N THR A 419 2.41 34.65 29.23
CA THR A 419 3.26 34.04 30.26
C THR A 419 3.16 32.52 30.21
N ALA A 420 1.96 31.96 30.04
CA ALA A 420 1.75 30.52 29.90
C ALA A 420 2.51 29.95 28.69
N VAL A 421 2.42 30.62 27.53
CA VAL A 421 3.09 30.17 26.31
C VAL A 421 4.62 30.30 26.43
N ILE A 422 5.13 31.42 26.93
CA ILE A 422 6.58 31.64 27.08
C ILE A 422 7.18 30.65 28.08
N ARG A 423 6.54 30.44 29.24
CA ARG A 423 7.02 29.49 30.25
C ARG A 423 6.94 28.05 29.78
N GLY A 424 5.94 27.69 28.97
CA GLY A 424 5.85 26.35 28.37
C GLY A 424 6.99 26.04 27.39
N LYS A 425 7.59 27.07 26.77
CA LYS A 425 8.76 26.94 25.89
C LYS A 425 10.06 26.75 26.66
N GLU A 426 10.17 27.34 27.86
CA GLU A 426 11.38 27.28 28.67
C GLU A 426 11.62 25.86 29.24
N PRO A 427 12.88 25.39 29.31
CA PRO A 427 13.18 24.14 29.98
C PRO A 427 12.89 24.27 31.47
N ILE A 428 12.18 23.29 32.04
CA ILE A 428 12.00 23.20 33.49
C ILE A 428 13.38 22.83 34.06
N PHE A 429 14.06 23.80 34.67
CA PHE A 429 15.24 23.50 35.46
C PHE A 429 14.79 22.72 36.71
N THR A 430 14.81 21.39 36.64
CA THR A 430 14.82 20.57 37.85
C THR A 430 16.17 20.77 38.52
N ALA A 431 16.25 21.77 39.40
CA ALA A 431 17.42 22.00 40.25
C ALA A 431 17.55 20.86 41.27
N THR A 432 18.16 19.75 40.87
CA THR A 432 18.72 18.74 41.77
C THR A 432 19.89 18.04 41.09
N GLU A 433 21.06 18.68 41.13
CA GLU A 433 22.31 17.94 41.32
C GLU A 433 22.94 18.46 42.61
N PRO A 434 23.12 17.62 43.65
CA PRO A 434 23.90 18.01 44.81
C PRO A 434 25.35 18.18 44.34
N VAL A 435 25.91 19.37 44.59
CA VAL A 435 27.35 19.61 44.45
C VAL A 435 28.07 18.62 45.36
N GLU A 436 28.66 17.58 44.77
CA GLU A 436 29.69 16.79 45.42
C GLU A 436 30.86 17.75 45.70
N MET A 437 30.99 18.13 46.97
CA MET A 437 32.22 18.70 47.48
C MET A 437 33.25 17.58 47.56
N ASP A 438 34.17 17.53 46.60
CA ASP A 438 35.41 16.79 46.75
C ASP A 438 36.51 17.72 47.27
N SER A 439 36.73 17.57 48.59
CA SER A 439 37.97 17.58 49.40
C SER A 439 39.16 18.47 48.99
#